data_AF-A0A4Q3DWP8-F1
#
_entry.id   AF-A0A4Q3DWP8-F1
#
_cell.length_a   1.000
_cell.length_b   1.000
_cell.length_c   1.000
_cell.angle_alpha   90.00
_cell.angle_beta   90.00
_cell.angle_gamma   90.00
#
_symmetry.space_group_name_H-M   'P 1'
#
loop_
_entity.id
_entity.type
_entity.pdbx_description
1 polymer ?
#
loop_
_entity_poly.entity_id
_entity_poly.type
_entity_poly.pdbx_seq_one_letter_code
_entity_poly.pdbx_strand_id
1 'polypeptide(L)'
;MRQGKPNIPNVGDHAPDKHREERQLALEYLAEAWNSAEDEGVQSLALAHASLFAAIATLVRAHGEDATALLVGGLPDRIRNGEYNLDRLTH
;
A
#
# COMPACT_ATOMS: atom_id res chain seq x y z
N MET A 1 31.28 -10.82 -46.44
CA MET A 1 30.57 -9.71 -45.78
C MET A 1 29.27 -10.26 -45.19
N ARG A 2 29.21 -10.57 -43.89
CA ARG A 2 28.00 -11.04 -43.21
C ARG A 2 27.62 -10.03 -42.13
N GLN A 3 26.42 -9.46 -42.27
CA GLN A 3 25.86 -8.39 -41.45
C GLN A 3 25.82 -8.78 -39.96
N GLY A 4 26.38 -7.93 -39.10
CA GLY A 4 26.10 -7.95 -37.68
C GLY A 4 24.69 -7.42 -37.44
N LYS A 5 23.79 -8.27 -36.96
CA LYS A 5 22.47 -7.84 -36.45
C LYS A 5 22.70 -6.90 -35.25
N PRO A 6 22.11 -5.69 -35.22
CA PRO A 6 22.18 -4.85 -34.04
C PRO A 6 21.39 -5.52 -32.91
N ASN A 7 22.08 -5.81 -31.81
CA ASN A 7 21.46 -6.26 -30.57
C ASN A 7 20.82 -5.04 -29.90
N ILE A 8 19.50 -4.91 -30.02
CA ILE A 8 18.73 -3.86 -29.35
C ILE A 8 18.52 -4.34 -27.91
N PRO A 9 19.02 -3.64 -26.88
CA PRO A 9 18.71 -4.01 -25.51
C PRO A 9 17.21 -3.83 -25.28
N ASN A 10 16.57 -4.89 -24.79
CA ASN A 10 15.18 -4.88 -24.34
C ASN A 10 15.08 -4.00 -23.08
N VAL A 11 14.84 -2.70 -23.26
CA VAL A 11 14.52 -1.76 -22.16
C VAL A 11 13.01 -1.79 -21.96
N GLY A 12 12.51 -2.93 -21.53
CA GLY A 12 11.15 -3.11 -21.09
C GLY A 12 11.17 -4.07 -19.90
N ASP A 13 10.45 -3.71 -18.84
CA ASP A 13 9.95 -4.65 -17.82
C ASP A 13 10.68 -4.76 -16.46
N HIS A 14 11.04 -3.63 -15.83
CA HIS A 14 11.40 -3.58 -14.38
C HIS A 14 10.51 -2.63 -13.54
N ALA A 15 9.42 -2.11 -14.12
CA ALA A 15 8.49 -1.22 -13.43
C ALA A 15 7.55 -1.90 -12.40
N PRO A 16 7.09 -3.17 -12.55
CA PRO A 16 6.18 -3.77 -11.57
C PRO A 16 6.89 -4.20 -10.29
N ASP A 17 8.16 -4.61 -10.37
CA ASP A 17 8.93 -5.11 -9.23
C ASP A 17 9.23 -4.00 -8.22
N LYS A 18 9.60 -2.81 -8.69
CA LYS A 18 9.93 -1.68 -7.80
C LYS A 18 8.75 -1.22 -6.95
N HIS A 19 7.57 -1.07 -7.53
CA HIS A 19 6.39 -0.69 -6.75
C HIS A 19 5.97 -1.77 -5.75
N ARG A 20 6.21 -3.04 -6.08
CA ARG A 20 5.98 -4.16 -5.18
C ARG A 20 6.97 -4.17 -4.02
N GLU A 21 8.25 -3.94 -4.31
CA GLU A 21 9.33 -3.80 -3.32
C GLU A 21 9.11 -2.60 -2.39
N GLU A 22 8.79 -1.43 -2.94
CA GLU A 22 8.46 -0.22 -2.17
C GLU A 22 7.27 -0.45 -1.24
N ARG A 23 6.21 -1.09 -1.74
CA ARG A 23 5.03 -1.42 -0.94
C ARG A 23 5.36 -2.43 0.16
N GLN A 24 6.15 -3.44 -0.13
CA GLN A 24 6.58 -4.43 0.85
C GLN A 24 7.41 -3.79 1.97
N LEU A 25 8.38 -2.94 1.60
CA LEU A 25 9.18 -2.19 2.55
C LEU A 25 8.32 -1.26 3.43
N ALA A 26 7.34 -0.57 2.84
CA ALA A 26 6.40 0.25 3.62
C ALA A 26 5.57 -0.56 4.62
N LEU A 27 5.18 -1.79 4.27
CA LEU A 27 4.49 -2.69 5.19
C LEU A 27 5.39 -3.16 6.34
N GLU A 28 6.67 -3.39 6.08
CA GLU A 28 7.65 -3.74 7.12
C GLU A 28 7.86 -2.58 8.11
N TYR A 29 7.99 -1.35 7.61
CA TYR A 29 8.03 -0.16 8.47
C TYR A 29 6.77 -0.03 9.32
N LEU A 30 5.61 -0.33 8.75
CA LEU A 30 4.35 -0.28 9.48
C LEU A 30 4.28 -1.37 10.56
N ALA A 31 4.72 -2.59 10.26
CA ALA A 31 4.78 -3.68 11.23
C ALA A 31 5.70 -3.33 12.41
N GLU A 32 6.87 -2.77 12.13
CA GLU A 32 7.81 -2.34 13.16
C GLU A 32 7.23 -1.22 14.04
N ALA A 33 6.53 -0.26 13.44
CA ALA A 33 5.84 0.79 14.18
C ALA A 33 4.74 0.24 15.10
N TRP A 34 4.04 -0.81 14.67
CA TRP A 34 3.05 -1.50 15.52
C TRP A 34 3.71 -2.20 16.70
N ASN A 35 4.79 -2.96 16.47
CA ASN A 35 5.53 -3.63 17.54
C ASN A 35 6.05 -2.62 18.56
N SER A 36 6.68 -1.54 18.09
CA SER A 36 7.23 -0.49 18.96
C SER A 36 6.14 0.21 19.77
N ALA A 37 4.99 0.50 19.15
CA ALA A 37 3.87 1.13 19.84
C ALA A 37 3.29 0.22 20.94
N GLU A 38 3.20 -1.09 20.70
CA GLU A 38 2.75 -2.06 21.70
C GLU A 38 3.74 -2.15 22.88
N ASP A 39 5.04 -2.14 22.61
CA ASP A 39 6.09 -2.12 23.64
C ASP A 39 6.01 -0.84 24.52
N GLU A 40 5.60 0.29 23.94
CA GLU A 40 5.37 1.55 24.65
C GLU A 40 3.99 1.63 25.36
N GLY A 41 3.15 0.60 25.21
CA GLY A 41 1.82 0.54 25.82
C GLY A 41 0.73 1.33 25.05
N VAL A 42 0.99 1.69 23.80
CA VAL A 42 0.01 2.31 22.91
C VAL A 42 -0.99 1.25 22.45
N GLN A 43 -2.28 1.57 22.51
CA GLN A 43 -3.32 0.65 22.04
C GLN A 43 -3.28 0.51 20.51
N SER A 44 -3.24 -0.72 20.01
CA SER A 44 -3.23 -1.03 18.57
C SER A 44 -4.40 -0.36 17.81
N LEU A 45 -5.57 -0.23 18.44
CA LEU A 45 -6.72 0.48 17.86
C LEU A 45 -6.46 1.99 17.71
N ALA A 46 -5.77 2.62 18.67
CA ALA A 46 -5.41 4.03 18.58
C ALA A 46 -4.40 4.26 17.45
N LEU A 47 -3.42 3.36 17.31
CA LEU A 47 -2.46 3.40 16.20
C LEU A 47 -3.16 3.22 14.84
N ALA A 48 -4.10 2.28 14.73
CA ALA A 48 -4.88 2.08 13.51
C ALA A 48 -5.64 3.35 13.07
N HIS A 49 -6.28 4.06 14.01
CA HIS A 49 -6.94 5.32 13.71
C HIS A 49 -5.96 6.41 13.26
N ALA A 50 -4.81 6.53 13.94
CA ALA A 50 -3.77 7.49 13.58
C ALA A 50 -3.20 7.22 12.18
N SER A 51 -2.92 5.95 11.85
CA SER A 51 -2.44 5.54 10.54
C SER A 51 -3.45 5.78 9.44
N LEU A 52 -4.75 5.53 9.69
CA LEU A 52 -5.81 5.83 8.73
C LEU A 52 -5.86 7.33 8.42
N PHE A 53 -5.79 8.17 9.47
CA PHE A 53 -5.73 9.62 9.30
C PHE A 53 -4.50 10.04 8.49
N ALA A 54 -3.32 9.54 8.84
CA ALA A 54 -2.07 9.86 8.14
C ALA A 54 -2.12 9.44 6.67
N ALA A 55 -2.67 8.25 6.37
CA ALA A 55 -2.85 7.76 5.01
C ALA A 55 -3.78 8.67 4.20
N ILE A 56 -4.96 9.01 4.73
CA ILE A 56 -5.92 9.89 4.05
C ILE A 56 -5.32 11.29 3.85
N ALA A 57 -4.68 11.87 4.88
CA ALA A 57 -4.05 13.19 4.77
C ALA A 57 -2.94 13.21 3.70
N THR A 58 -2.20 12.12 3.56
CA THR A 58 -1.18 11.96 2.51
C THR A 58 -1.82 11.91 1.13
N LEU A 59 -2.90 11.14 0.96
CA LEU A 59 -3.65 11.06 -0.30
C LEU A 59 -4.26 12.41 -0.69
N VAL A 60 -4.87 13.13 0.25
CA VAL A 60 -5.41 14.48 0.01
C VAL A 60 -4.30 15.44 -0.43
N ARG A 61 -3.12 15.38 0.19
CA ARG A 61 -1.98 16.22 -0.21
C ARG A 61 -1.48 15.89 -1.61
N ALA A 62 -1.48 14.61 -2.00
CA ALA A 62 -0.97 14.16 -3.28
C ALA A 62 -1.96 14.34 -4.43
N HIS A 63 -3.27 14.21 -4.17
CA HIS A 63 -4.31 14.08 -5.20
C HIS A 63 -5.48 15.06 -5.06
N GLY A 64 -5.59 15.77 -3.93
CA GLY A 64 -6.71 16.66 -3.62
C GLY A 64 -7.85 15.96 -2.87
N GLU A 65 -8.75 16.78 -2.33
CA GLU A 65 -9.87 16.33 -1.47
C GLU A 65 -10.88 15.48 -2.25
N ASP A 66 -11.36 15.96 -3.41
CA ASP A 66 -12.38 15.27 -4.21
C ASP A 66 -11.91 13.90 -4.73
N ALA A 67 -10.68 13.84 -5.24
CA ALA A 67 -10.09 12.59 -5.72
C ALA A 67 -9.93 11.57 -4.59
N THR A 68 -9.53 12.03 -3.40
CA THR A 68 -9.40 11.17 -2.23
C THR A 68 -10.76 10.70 -1.72
N ALA A 69 -11.78 11.58 -1.70
CA ALA A 69 -13.13 11.22 -1.30
C ALA A 69 -13.73 10.14 -2.22
N LEU A 70 -13.52 10.25 -3.54
CA LEU A 70 -13.94 9.21 -4.49
C LEU A 70 -13.25 7.87 -4.23
N LEU A 71 -11.94 7.89 -3.99
CA LEU A 71 -11.16 6.68 -3.70
C LEU A 71 -11.62 6.00 -2.40
N VAL A 72 -11.80 6.79 -1.33
CA VAL A 72 -12.25 6.31 -0.02
C VAL A 72 -13.72 5.86 -0.04
N GLY A 73 -14.54 6.48 -0.89
CA GLY A 73 -15.97 6.17 -1.03
C GLY A 73 -16.27 4.71 -1.40
N GLY A 74 -15.33 3.99 -2.01
CA GLY A 74 -15.47 2.56 -2.30
C GLY A 74 -15.16 1.64 -1.11
N LEU A 75 -14.50 2.12 -0.05
CA LEU A 75 -14.09 1.28 1.09
C LEU A 75 -15.26 0.64 1.85
N PRO A 76 -16.39 1.33 2.13
CA PRO A 76 -17.49 0.73 2.86
C PRO A 76 -18.01 -0.55 2.22
N ASP A 77 -18.12 -0.59 0.89
CA ASP A 77 -18.62 -1.76 0.17
C ASP A 77 -17.60 -2.90 0.19
N ARG A 78 -16.32 -2.59 0.03
CA ARG A 78 -15.22 -3.57 0.15
C ARG A 78 -15.16 -4.21 1.55
N ILE A 79 -15.34 -3.40 2.59
CA ILE A 79 -15.42 -3.87 3.98
C ILE A 79 -16.62 -4.81 4.18
N ARG A 80 -17.81 -4.42 3.70
CA ARG A 80 -19.02 -5.27 3.78
C ARG A 80 -18.89 -6.58 3.01
N ASN A 81 -18.17 -6.56 1.89
CA ASN A 81 -17.85 -7.75 1.10
C ASN A 81 -16.81 -8.67 1.78
N GLY A 82 -16.19 -8.20 2.87
CA GLY A 82 -15.24 -8.98 3.66
C GLY A 82 -13.82 -8.98 3.10
N GLU A 83 -13.47 -8.06 2.19
CA GLU A 83 -12.11 -7.99 1.61
C GLU A 83 -11.01 -7.74 2.65
N TYR A 84 -11.39 -7.25 3.83
CA TYR A 84 -10.50 -6.97 4.95
C TYR A 84 -10.73 -7.90 6.15
N ASN A 85 -11.66 -8.85 6.04
CA ASN A 85 -11.88 -9.82 7.09
C ASN A 85 -10.96 -11.03 6.85
N LEU A 86 -9.79 -11.00 7.49
CA LEU A 86 -8.78 -12.06 7.37
C LEU A 86 -9.27 -13.42 7.92
N ASP A 87 -10.27 -13.42 8.80
CA ASP A 87 -10.86 -14.64 9.37
C ASP A 87 -11.70 -15.42 8.33
N ARG A 88 -12.24 -14.71 7.32
CA ARG A 88 -13.07 -15.30 6.27
C ARG A 88 -12.27 -16.05 5.20
N LEU A 89 -10.96 -15.84 5.12
CA LEU A 89 -10.05 -16.48 4.16
C LEU A 89 -9.58 -17.88 4.62
N THR A 90 -9.94 -18.31 5.84
CA THR A 90 -9.47 -19.56 6.46
C THR A 90 -10.55 -20.65 6.55
N HIS A 91 -11.67 -20.51 5.82
CA HIS A 91 -12.73 -21.53 5.69
C HIS A 91 -12.94 -21.90 4.23
#